data_AF-A0AAV4TDI9-F1
#
_entry.id   AF-A0AAV4TDI9-F1
#
_cell.length_a   1.000
_cell.length_b   1.000
_cell.length_c   1.000
_cell.angle_alpha   90.00
_cell.angle_beta   90.00
_cell.angle_gamma   90.00
#
_symmetry.space_group_name_H-M   'P 1'
#
loop_
_entity.id
_entity.type
_entity.pdbx_description
1 polymer ?
#
loop_
_entity_poly.entity_id
_entity_poly.type
_entity_poly.pdbx_seq_one_letter_code
_entity_poly.pdbx_strand_id
1 'polypeptide(L)'
;MLKQLIFVVVFAVIAELSYAEREKSECEHHRERESASNAPLPLRMVPECESNGDYKQIQCFRDSKFCACWDKTGNPVTQPSGKIKSCDCMIKKHEAEKQGLLGAFKPQCEEDGKYKKVQCHGSVGSCWCAHPETGDKLSEPVRGSTPECA
;
A
#
# COMPACT_ATOMS: atom_id res chain seq x y z
N MET A 1 23.28 -16.22 50.08
CA MET A 1 24.02 -15.63 48.94
C MET A 1 23.88 -16.46 47.67
N LEU A 2 24.25 -17.75 47.67
CA LEU A 2 24.16 -18.62 46.48
C LEU A 2 22.74 -18.76 45.89
N LYS A 3 21.69 -18.88 46.73
CA LYS A 3 20.28 -18.95 46.27
C LYS A 3 19.82 -17.67 45.56
N GLN A 4 20.17 -16.49 46.08
CA GLN A 4 19.84 -15.20 45.43
C GLN A 4 20.57 -15.04 44.09
N LEU A 5 21.83 -15.48 44.03
CA LEU A 5 22.63 -15.44 42.81
C LEU A 5 22.04 -16.31 41.70
N ILE A 6 21.53 -17.50 42.05
CA ILE A 6 20.85 -18.40 41.10
C ILE A 6 19.58 -17.76 40.53
N PHE A 7 18.75 -17.10 41.35
CA PHE A 7 17.55 -16.42 40.86
C PHE A 7 17.88 -15.31 39.86
N VAL A 8 18.89 -14.48 40.15
CA VAL A 8 19.30 -13.38 39.25
C VAL A 8 19.77 -13.90 37.89
N VAL A 9 20.56 -14.98 37.88
CA VAL A 9 21.06 -15.58 36.64
C VAL A 9 19.92 -16.21 35.83
N VAL A 10 18.98 -16.89 36.48
CA VAL A 10 17.81 -17.49 35.80
C VAL A 10 16.91 -16.41 35.18
N PHE A 11 16.65 -15.32 35.90
CA PHE A 11 15.87 -14.19 35.34
C PHE A 11 16.59 -13.51 34.18
N ALA A 12 17.92 -13.36 34.23
CA ALA A 12 18.70 -12.78 33.13
C ALA A 12 18.68 -13.67 31.88
N VAL A 13 18.85 -14.99 32.04
CA VAL A 13 18.78 -15.94 30.93
C VAL A 13 17.36 -16.05 30.36
N ILE A 14 16.33 -16.04 31.21
CA ILE A 14 14.93 -15.97 30.74
C ILE A 14 14.67 -14.65 30.03
N ALA A 15 15.21 -13.53 30.52
CA ALA A 15 15.12 -12.24 29.85
C ALA A 15 15.76 -12.32 28.46
N GLU A 16 17.01 -12.78 28.34
CA GLU A 16 17.73 -12.98 27.07
C GLU A 16 17.02 -13.94 26.11
N LEU A 17 16.41 -15.02 26.61
CA LEU A 17 15.61 -15.96 25.80
C LEU A 17 14.19 -15.44 25.48
N SER A 18 13.70 -14.42 26.20
CA SER A 18 12.41 -13.76 25.96
C SER A 18 12.51 -12.53 25.06
N TYR A 19 13.73 -12.03 24.80
CA TYR A 19 14.01 -11.11 23.71
C TYR A 19 13.97 -11.87 22.38
N ALA A 20 12.77 -12.25 21.96
CA ALA A 20 12.53 -12.54 20.55
C ALA A 20 12.74 -11.23 19.79
N GLU A 21 13.94 -11.02 19.23
CA GLU A 21 14.16 -9.95 18.26
C GLU A 21 13.13 -10.13 17.15
N ARG A 22 12.25 -9.14 16.97
CA ARG A 22 11.27 -9.14 15.89
C ARG A 22 12.05 -9.22 14.58
N GLU A 23 11.85 -10.29 13.82
CA GLU A 23 12.40 -10.42 12.48
C GLU A 23 11.89 -9.25 11.62
N LYS A 24 12.83 -8.54 10.98
CA LYS A 24 12.49 -7.39 10.14
C LYS A 24 11.74 -7.85 8.91
N SER A 25 10.75 -7.07 8.48
CA SER A 25 10.04 -7.38 7.24
C SER A 25 10.93 -7.12 6.01
N GLU A 26 10.51 -7.65 4.86
CA GLU A 26 11.16 -7.34 3.57
C GLU A 26 11.21 -5.83 3.30
N CYS A 27 10.15 -5.09 3.64
CA CYS A 27 10.15 -3.63 3.51
C CYS A 27 11.18 -2.98 4.42
N GLU A 28 11.32 -3.44 5.66
CA GLU A 28 12.28 -2.88 6.62
C GLU A 28 13.72 -3.14 6.19
N HIS A 29 14.02 -4.36 5.73
CA HIS A 29 15.32 -4.68 5.14
C HIS A 29 15.61 -3.85 3.88
N HIS A 30 14.63 -3.66 3.01
CA HIS A 30 14.77 -2.81 1.82
C HIS A 30 15.03 -1.35 2.21
N ARG A 31 14.27 -0.81 3.16
CA ARG A 31 14.47 0.53 3.71
C ARG A 31 15.88 0.72 4.24
N GLU A 32 16.42 -0.24 4.98
CA GLU A 32 17.78 -0.17 5.53
C GLU A 32 18.85 -0.19 4.45
N ARG A 33 18.76 -1.08 3.46
CA ARG A 33 19.69 -1.14 2.33
C ARG A 33 19.75 0.18 1.58
N GLU A 34 18.59 0.74 1.24
CA GLU A 34 18.52 2.02 0.56
C GLU A 34 19.00 3.14 1.48
N SER A 35 18.64 3.14 2.76
CA SER A 35 19.09 4.19 3.69
C SER A 35 20.60 4.24 3.86
N ALA A 36 21.26 3.08 3.84
CA ALA A 36 22.72 2.93 3.91
C ALA A 36 23.43 3.15 2.56
N SER A 37 22.69 3.27 1.46
CA SER A 37 23.25 3.50 0.14
C SER A 37 23.78 4.93 -0.02
N ASN A 38 24.98 5.06 -0.58
CA ASN A 38 25.59 6.34 -0.95
C ASN A 38 25.10 6.87 -2.31
N ALA A 39 24.12 6.22 -2.95
CA ALA A 39 23.57 6.67 -4.22
C ALA A 39 22.88 8.04 -4.06
N PRO A 40 23.08 8.96 -5.04
CA PRO A 40 22.51 10.30 -4.97
C PRO A 40 20.98 10.26 -5.12
N LEU A 41 20.28 11.06 -4.32
CA LEU A 41 18.88 11.39 -4.56
C LEU A 41 18.78 12.20 -5.88
N PRO A 42 17.71 12.05 -6.68
CA PRO A 42 16.49 11.28 -6.42
C PRO A 42 16.50 9.86 -7.01
N LEU A 43 17.63 9.32 -7.47
CA LEU A 43 17.67 7.98 -8.09
C LEU A 43 17.36 6.86 -7.09
N ARG A 44 17.54 7.15 -5.80
CA ARG A 44 17.30 6.27 -4.66
C ARG A 44 15.96 6.58 -4.00
N MET A 45 15.07 5.60 -3.95
CA MET A 45 13.81 5.70 -3.19
C MET A 45 13.89 4.82 -1.95
N VAL A 46 13.89 5.44 -0.78
CA VAL A 46 13.85 4.74 0.51
C VAL A 46 12.39 4.42 0.82
N PRO A 47 11.96 3.14 0.82
CA PRO A 47 10.56 2.80 1.00
C PRO A 47 10.06 3.11 2.43
N GLU A 48 8.82 3.57 2.50
CA GLU A 48 8.05 3.62 3.74
C GLU A 48 7.33 2.30 3.96
N CYS A 49 7.27 1.87 5.23
CA CYS A 49 6.61 0.63 5.62
C CYS A 49 5.43 0.95 6.54
N GLU A 50 4.39 0.13 6.45
CA GLU A 50 3.31 0.06 7.42
C GLU A 50 3.75 -0.68 8.69
N SER A 51 2.98 -0.55 9.78
CA SER A 51 3.30 -1.17 11.09
C SER A 51 3.30 -2.71 11.06
N ASN A 52 2.54 -3.30 10.13
CA ASN A 52 2.50 -4.74 9.88
C ASN A 52 3.68 -5.23 9.03
N GLY A 53 4.56 -4.33 8.56
CA GLY A 53 5.73 -4.67 7.76
C GLY A 53 5.50 -4.64 6.25
N ASP A 54 4.26 -4.40 5.78
CA ASP A 54 3.97 -4.21 4.36
C ASP A 54 4.57 -2.89 3.85
N TYR A 55 4.75 -2.78 2.54
CA TYR A 55 5.06 -1.50 1.92
C TYR A 55 3.86 -0.57 1.99
N LYS A 56 4.08 0.70 2.36
CA LYS A 56 3.04 1.72 2.19
C LYS A 56 2.64 1.80 0.72
N GLN A 57 1.35 1.97 0.46
CA GLN A 57 0.85 2.01 -0.91
C GLN A 57 1.38 3.20 -1.69
N ILE A 58 1.61 4.35 -1.05
CA ILE A 58 2.23 5.52 -1.68
C ILE A 58 3.70 5.59 -1.28
N GLN A 59 4.58 5.58 -2.27
CA GLN A 59 6.03 5.74 -2.09
C GLN A 59 6.47 7.01 -2.81
N CYS A 60 7.12 7.93 -2.09
CA CYS A 60 7.53 9.21 -2.63
C CYS A 60 9.05 9.36 -2.64
N PHE A 61 9.57 9.99 -3.68
CA PHE A 61 10.97 10.37 -3.74
C PHE A 61 11.22 11.53 -2.78
N ARG A 62 12.20 11.40 -1.87
CA ARG A 62 12.58 12.51 -0.99
C ARG A 62 13.01 13.74 -1.79
N ASP A 63 12.66 14.91 -1.28
CA ASP A 63 12.95 16.22 -1.88
C ASP A 63 12.39 16.40 -3.31
N SER A 64 11.33 15.65 -3.63
CA SER A 64 10.69 15.66 -4.93
C SER A 64 9.16 15.60 -4.78
N LYS A 65 8.46 16.01 -5.83
CA LYS A 65 7.00 15.91 -5.91
C LYS A 65 6.51 14.56 -6.43
N PHE A 66 7.41 13.72 -6.93
CA PHE A 66 7.06 12.47 -7.59
C PHE A 66 6.79 11.38 -6.56
N CYS A 67 5.65 10.73 -6.69
CA CYS A 67 5.29 9.52 -5.93
C CYS A 67 4.84 8.43 -6.90
N ALA A 68 4.88 7.17 -6.46
CA ALA A 68 4.40 6.00 -7.18
C ALA A 68 3.56 5.13 -6.25
N CYS A 69 2.60 4.39 -6.82
CA CYS A 69 1.84 3.41 -6.07
C CYS A 69 2.57 2.06 -6.07
N TRP A 70 2.67 1.45 -4.89
CA TRP A 70 3.33 0.16 -4.66
C TRP A 70 2.32 -0.82 -4.07
N ASP A 71 2.37 -2.09 -4.47
CA ASP A 71 1.62 -3.13 -3.79
C ASP A 71 2.26 -3.45 -2.43
N LYS A 72 1.52 -4.18 -1.58
CA LYS A 72 1.98 -4.52 -0.23
C LYS A 72 3.28 -5.33 -0.19
N THR A 73 3.68 -5.94 -1.32
CA THR A 73 4.89 -6.77 -1.45
C THR A 73 6.09 -6.00 -2.01
N GLY A 74 5.90 -4.73 -2.39
CA GLY A 74 6.95 -3.85 -2.87
C GLY A 74 7.08 -3.77 -4.39
N ASN A 75 6.08 -4.25 -5.16
CA ASN A 75 6.09 -4.08 -6.61
C ASN A 75 5.50 -2.71 -6.99
N PRO A 76 6.16 -1.94 -7.88
CA PRO A 76 5.60 -0.70 -8.39
C PRO A 76 4.40 -0.99 -9.30
N VAL A 77 3.25 -0.42 -8.97
CA VAL A 77 1.99 -0.51 -9.73
C VAL A 77 1.87 0.63 -10.74
N THR A 78 2.40 1.81 -10.42
CA THR A 78 2.40 2.97 -11.32
C THR A 78 3.81 3.51 -11.55
N GLN A 79 3.97 4.24 -12.65
CA GLN A 79 5.15 5.08 -12.82
C GLN A 79 5.11 6.27 -11.85
N PRO A 80 6.27 6.84 -11.47
CA PRO A 80 6.32 8.04 -10.65
C PRO A 80 5.62 9.23 -11.32
N SER A 81 4.76 9.93 -10.57
CA SER A 81 4.03 11.11 -11.04
C SER A 81 3.86 12.13 -9.93
N GLY A 82 3.91 13.42 -10.29
CA GLY A 82 3.62 14.51 -9.37
C GLY A 82 2.14 14.65 -9.00
N LYS A 83 1.27 13.94 -9.74
CA LYS A 83 -0.17 13.96 -9.57
C LYS A 83 -0.65 12.96 -8.51
N ILE A 84 0.10 11.91 -8.23
CA ILE A 84 -0.32 10.85 -7.29
C ILE A 84 -0.53 11.44 -5.89
N LYS A 85 -1.72 11.24 -5.34
CA LYS A 85 -2.15 11.63 -3.98
C LYS A 85 -2.77 10.47 -3.20
N SER A 86 -3.36 9.51 -3.91
CA SER A 86 -3.91 8.27 -3.35
C SER A 86 -3.47 7.09 -4.20
N CYS A 87 -3.57 5.87 -3.66
CA CYS A 87 -3.19 4.65 -4.37
C CYS A 87 -4.24 3.54 -4.27
N ASP A 88 -5.20 3.60 -3.34
CA ASP A 88 -6.15 2.51 -3.08
C ASP A 88 -6.88 2.05 -4.35
N CYS A 89 -7.39 2.98 -5.16
CA CYS A 89 -8.06 2.63 -6.43
C CYS A 89 -7.11 1.93 -7.40
N MET A 90 -5.89 2.46 -7.57
CA MET A 90 -4.90 1.92 -8.50
C MET A 90 -4.44 0.51 -8.08
N ILE A 91 -4.26 0.28 -6.77
CA ILE A 91 -3.93 -1.03 -6.22
C ILE A 91 -5.08 -2.03 -6.48
N LYS A 92 -6.33 -1.68 -6.14
CA LYS A 92 -7.47 -2.57 -6.40
C LYS A 92 -7.67 -2.87 -7.88
N LYS A 93 -7.44 -1.88 -8.74
CA LYS A 93 -7.45 -2.08 -10.20
C LYS A 93 -6.39 -3.07 -10.64
N HIS A 94 -5.15 -2.89 -10.17
CA HIS A 94 -4.04 -3.79 -10.48
C HIS A 94 -4.29 -5.22 -9.99
N GLU A 95 -4.82 -5.38 -8.77
CA GLU A 95 -5.17 -6.70 -8.21
C GLU A 95 -6.25 -7.40 -9.04
N ALA A 96 -7.31 -6.69 -9.44
CA ALA A 96 -8.36 -7.23 -10.30
C ALA A 96 -7.83 -7.63 -11.69
N GLU A 97 -6.88 -6.86 -12.24
CA GLU A 97 -6.20 -7.20 -13.49
C GLU A 97 -5.29 -8.43 -13.35
N LYS A 98 -4.52 -8.50 -12.26
CA LYS A 98 -3.61 -9.63 -11.95
C LYS A 98 -4.37 -10.94 -11.73
N GLN A 99 -5.54 -10.88 -11.10
CA GLN A 99 -6.40 -12.06 -10.95
C GLN A 99 -6.90 -12.61 -12.30
N GLY A 100 -7.01 -11.77 -13.33
CA GLY A 100 -7.33 -12.20 -14.69
C GLY A 100 -8.74 -12.78 -14.86
N LEU A 101 -9.63 -12.60 -13.87
CA LEU A 101 -10.99 -13.12 -13.92
C LEU A 101 -11.82 -12.37 -14.96
N LEU A 102 -12.25 -13.08 -16.01
CA LEU A 102 -13.09 -12.51 -17.06
C LEU A 102 -14.39 -11.97 -16.47
N GLY A 103 -14.69 -10.72 -16.80
CA GLY A 103 -15.89 -10.05 -16.32
C GLY A 103 -15.83 -9.58 -14.86
N ALA A 104 -14.70 -9.72 -14.16
CA ALA A 104 -14.53 -9.13 -12.83
C ALA A 104 -14.56 -7.60 -12.90
N PHE A 105 -15.04 -6.99 -11.81
CA PHE A 105 -15.02 -5.54 -11.66
C PHE A 105 -13.58 -5.03 -11.63
N LYS A 106 -13.32 -3.97 -12.39
CA LYS A 106 -12.06 -3.21 -12.32
C LYS A 106 -12.42 -1.77 -12.02
N PRO A 107 -12.03 -1.22 -10.86
CA PRO A 107 -12.35 0.16 -10.54
C PRO A 107 -11.70 1.12 -11.53
N GLN A 108 -12.40 2.21 -11.80
CA GLN A 108 -11.89 3.32 -12.60
C GLN A 108 -11.27 4.36 -11.69
N CYS A 109 -10.03 4.75 -11.98
CA CYS A 109 -9.28 5.70 -11.17
C CYS A 109 -8.99 6.98 -11.94
N GLU A 110 -8.91 8.10 -11.21
CA GLU A 110 -8.37 9.36 -11.70
C GLU A 110 -6.83 9.32 -11.69
N GLU A 111 -6.18 10.27 -12.37
CA GLU A 111 -4.71 10.33 -12.47
C GLU A 111 -3.99 10.57 -11.13
N ASP A 112 -4.69 11.12 -10.14
CA ASP A 112 -4.19 11.30 -8.78
C ASP A 112 -4.33 10.04 -7.91
N GLY A 113 -4.90 8.97 -8.48
CA GLY A 113 -5.10 7.67 -7.86
C GLY A 113 -6.37 7.55 -7.01
N LYS A 114 -7.21 8.59 -6.98
CA LYS A 114 -8.55 8.51 -6.39
C LYS A 114 -9.51 7.74 -7.29
N TYR A 115 -10.66 7.36 -6.73
CA TYR A 115 -11.74 6.76 -7.51
C TYR A 115 -12.40 7.83 -8.38
N LYS A 116 -12.71 7.47 -9.64
CA LYS A 116 -13.62 8.27 -10.44
C LYS A 116 -14.97 8.35 -9.75
N LYS A 117 -15.59 9.53 -9.76
CA LYS A 117 -16.94 9.75 -9.20
C LYS A 117 -17.98 8.78 -9.76
N VAL A 118 -17.84 8.38 -11.02
CA VAL A 118 -18.65 7.31 -11.62
C VAL A 118 -17.80 6.06 -11.76
N GLN A 119 -18.31 4.95 -11.24
CA GLN A 119 -17.77 3.61 -11.48
C GLN A 119 -18.72 2.83 -12.38
N CYS A 120 -18.17 2.02 -13.28
CA CYS A 120 -18.95 1.20 -14.20
C CYS A 120 -18.43 -0.24 -14.23
N HIS A 121 -19.33 -1.20 -14.03
CA HIS A 121 -19.04 -2.62 -14.19
C HIS A 121 -19.28 -3.04 -15.64
N GLY A 122 -18.24 -2.95 -16.48
CA GLY A 122 -18.36 -3.12 -17.93
C GLY A 122 -19.03 -4.42 -18.39
N SER A 123 -18.77 -5.55 -17.71
CA SER A 123 -19.36 -6.86 -18.04
C SER A 123 -20.82 -7.02 -17.63
N VAL A 124 -21.30 -6.19 -16.68
CA VAL A 124 -22.71 -6.19 -16.21
C VAL A 124 -23.50 -5.04 -16.87
N GLY A 125 -22.81 -4.03 -17.40
CA GLY A 125 -23.42 -2.86 -18.03
C GLY A 125 -24.10 -1.91 -17.03
N SER A 126 -23.62 -1.89 -15.77
CA SER A 126 -24.18 -1.05 -14.71
C SER A 126 -23.17 -0.05 -14.15
N CYS A 127 -23.59 1.18 -13.90
CA CYS A 127 -22.76 2.27 -13.35
C CYS A 127 -23.37 2.86 -12.07
N TRP A 128 -22.55 3.38 -11.15
CA TRP A 128 -22.95 4.02 -9.89
C TRP A 128 -22.04 5.19 -9.53
N CYS A 129 -22.52 6.07 -8.66
CA CYS A 129 -21.68 7.09 -8.03
C CYS A 129 -20.83 6.47 -6.92
N ALA A 130 -19.57 6.85 -6.84
CA ALA A 130 -18.62 6.36 -5.85
C ALA A 130 -17.95 7.51 -5.10
N HIS A 131 -17.62 7.26 -3.83
CA HIS A 131 -16.88 8.18 -3.00
C HIS A 131 -15.43 8.29 -3.49
N PRO A 132 -14.89 9.50 -3.78
CA PRO A 132 -13.58 9.65 -4.41
C PRO A 132 -12.41 9.04 -3.63
N GLU A 133 -12.47 9.04 -2.29
CA GLU A 133 -11.35 8.53 -1.47
C GLU A 133 -11.44 7.03 -1.17
N THR A 134 -12.65 6.49 -1.02
CA THR A 134 -12.86 5.12 -0.51
C THR A 134 -13.40 4.16 -1.57
N GLY A 135 -13.99 4.70 -2.65
CA GLY A 135 -14.67 3.92 -3.68
C GLY A 135 -16.06 3.43 -3.27
N ASP A 136 -16.54 3.81 -2.08
CA ASP A 136 -17.84 3.38 -1.56
C ASP A 136 -18.96 3.80 -2.50
N LYS A 137 -19.92 2.89 -2.73
CA LYS A 137 -21.08 3.17 -3.56
C LYS A 137 -21.99 4.19 -2.87
N LEU A 138 -22.26 5.30 -3.55
CA LEU A 138 -23.10 6.41 -3.09
C LEU A 138 -24.48 6.44 -3.77
N SER A 139 -24.68 5.65 -4.83
CA SER A 139 -25.97 5.56 -5.52
C SER A 139 -26.31 4.12 -5.89
N GLU A 140 -27.59 3.86 -6.11
CA GLU A 140 -28.00 2.62 -6.76
C GLU A 140 -27.40 2.52 -8.18
N PRO A 141 -27.02 1.31 -8.62
CA PRO A 141 -26.47 1.11 -9.94
C PRO A 141 -27.55 1.21 -11.04
N VAL A 142 -27.30 2.06 -12.03
CA VAL A 142 -28.15 2.22 -13.22
C VAL A 142 -27.58 1.42 -14.39
N ARG A 143 -28.45 0.81 -15.20
CA ARG A 143 -28.04 0.02 -16.38
C ARG A 143 -28.16 0.83 -17.66
N GLY A 144 -27.15 0.75 -18.52
CA GLY A 144 -27.15 1.36 -19.85
C GLY A 144 -27.04 2.90 -19.86
N SER A 145 -26.82 3.54 -18.72
CA SER A 145 -26.62 4.99 -18.59
C SER A 145 -25.56 5.32 -17.53
N THR A 146 -25.08 6.55 -17.56
CA THR A 146 -24.15 7.11 -16.57
C THR A 146 -24.96 7.90 -15.54
N PRO A 147 -24.82 7.62 -14.22
CA PRO A 147 -25.51 8.40 -13.19
C PRO A 147 -24.91 9.79 -13.03
N GLU A 148 -25.73 10.75 -12.59
CA GLU A 148 -25.27 12.08 -12.18
C GLU A 148 -24.78 12.03 -10.72
N CYS A 149 -23.53 12.45 -10.49
CA CYS A 149 -22.90 12.42 -9.16
C CYS A 149 -22.62 13.84 -8.67
N ALA A 150 -23.00 14.13 -7.43
CA ALA A 150 -22.73 15.39 -6.75
C ALA A 150 -21.22 15.58 -6.48
#